data_AF-A0A366FL02-F1
#
_entry.id   AF-A0A366FL02-F1
#
_cell.length_a   1.000
_cell.length_b   1.000
_cell.length_c   1.000
_cell.angle_alpha   90.00
_cell.angle_beta   90.00
_cell.angle_gamma   90.00
#
_symmetry.space_group_name_H-M   'P 1'
#
loop_
_entity.id
_entity.type
_entity.pdbx_description
1 polymer ?
#
loop_
_entity_poly.entity_id
_entity_poly.type
_entity_poly.pdbx_seq_one_letter_code
_entity_poly.pdbx_strand_id
1 'polypeptide(L)'
;MDEHWLLIAALAAGTLSIRLAGAWAGQAIPAHGPLARALDALPGCLIVALVATSMLTGGWREWAAGAIAAAAAVATRSVPATMAVGIAAIWALRHMV
;
A
#
# COMPACT_ATOMS: atom_id res chain seq x y z
N MET A 1 16.70 23.76 15.51
CA MET A 1 16.17 22.41 15.88
C MET A 1 14.64 22.39 15.90
N ASP A 2 13.98 23.55 15.91
CA ASP A 2 12.53 23.69 16.08
C ASP A 2 11.70 23.33 14.83
N GLU A 3 12.23 23.57 13.63
CA GLU A 3 11.56 23.27 12.35
C GLU A 3 11.17 21.78 12.23
N HIS A 4 12.08 20.88 12.63
CA HIS A 4 11.84 19.44 12.53
C HIS A 4 10.77 18.99 13.53
N TRP A 5 10.77 19.54 14.74
CA TRP A 5 9.75 19.26 15.75
C TRP A 5 8.39 19.79 15.34
N LEU A 6 8.34 20.97 14.72
CA LEU A 6 7.11 21.55 14.21
C LEU A 6 6.54 20.72 13.04
N LEU A 7 7.41 20.26 12.12
CA LEU A 7 7.03 19.32 11.06
C LEU A 7 6.51 17.99 11.60
N ILE A 8 7.22 17.39 12.58
CA ILE A 8 6.79 16.14 13.21
C ILE A 8 5.43 16.34 13.90
N ALA A 9 5.26 17.43 14.65
CA ALA A 9 4.00 17.73 15.33
C ALA A 9 2.86 17.95 14.32
N ALA A 10 3.11 18.66 13.22
CA ALA A 10 2.13 18.88 12.16
C ALA A 10 1.74 17.57 11.46
N LEU A 11 2.71 16.73 11.11
CA LEU A 11 2.47 15.41 10.51
C LEU A 11 1.74 14.48 11.47
N ALA A 12 2.09 14.51 12.76
CA ALA A 12 1.41 13.74 13.79
C ALA A 12 -0.05 14.18 13.95
N ALA A 13 -0.29 15.49 14.06
CA ALA A 13 -1.63 16.07 14.14
C ALA A 13 -2.47 15.74 12.90
N GLY A 14 -1.89 15.88 11.70
CA GLY A 14 -2.54 15.52 10.44
C GLY A 14 -2.86 14.03 10.33
N THR A 15 -1.93 13.16 10.72
CA THR A 15 -2.15 11.71 10.70
C THR A 15 -3.26 11.31 11.67
N LEU A 16 -3.24 11.88 12.88
CA LEU A 16 -4.24 11.59 13.90
C LEU A 16 -5.62 12.11 13.49
N SER A 17 -5.70 13.31 12.92
CA SER A 17 -6.96 13.89 12.46
C SER A 17 -7.57 13.09 11.31
N ILE A 18 -6.78 12.64 10.33
CA ILE A 18 -7.25 11.78 9.24
C ILE A 18 -7.77 10.44 9.79
N ARG A 19 -7.05 9.83 10.74
CA ARG A 19 -7.50 8.58 11.37
C ARG A 19 -8.78 8.75 12.16
N LEU A 20 -8.91 9.83 12.94
CA LEU A 20 -10.13 10.15 13.67
C LEU A 20 -11.30 10.40 12.72
N ALA A 21 -11.09 11.21 11.68
CA ALA A 21 -12.11 11.47 10.66
C ALA A 21 -12.53 10.19 9.94
N GLY A 22 -11.59 9.31 9.59
CA GLY A 22 -11.86 8.01 8.99
C GLY A 22 -12.63 7.06 9.91
N ALA A 23 -12.29 7.02 11.20
CA ALA A 23 -13.02 6.21 12.19
C ALA A 23 -14.45 6.72 12.40
N TRP A 24 -14.64 8.05 12.39
CA TRP A 24 -15.95 8.67 12.53
C TRP A 24 -16.81 8.50 11.28
N ALA A 25 -16.23 8.74 10.09
CA ALA A 25 -16.88 8.48 8.80
C ALA A 25 -17.20 6.99 8.61
N GLY A 26 -16.35 6.10 9.11
CA GLY A 26 -16.56 4.66 9.07
C GLY A 26 -17.83 4.20 9.79
N GLN A 27 -18.23 4.90 10.85
CA GLN A 27 -19.50 4.63 11.55
C GLN A 27 -20.73 5.10 10.76
N ALA A 28 -20.55 6.06 9.85
CA ALA A 28 -21.62 6.52 8.95
C ALA A 28 -21.79 5.62 7.71
N ILE A 29 -20.84 4.72 7.44
CA ILE A 29 -20.94 3.78 6.32
C ILE A 29 -21.98 2.70 6.65
N PRO A 30 -22.95 2.43 5.74
CA PRO A 30 -23.91 1.36 5.93
C PRO A 30 -23.20 0.02 6.15
N ALA A 31 -23.52 -0.68 7.24
CA ALA A 31 -22.88 -1.95 7.56
C ALA A 31 -23.20 -3.05 6.53
N HIS A 32 -24.33 -2.95 5.82
CA HIS A 32 -24.84 -3.98 4.91
C HIS A 32 -25.27 -3.35 3.59
N GLY A 33 -25.08 -4.09 2.48
CA GLY A 33 -25.54 -3.70 1.15
C GLY A 33 -24.45 -3.78 0.07
N PRO A 34 -24.78 -3.38 -1.16
CA PRO A 34 -23.82 -3.34 -2.26
C PRO A 34 -22.72 -2.28 -2.03
N LEU A 35 -23.05 -1.16 -1.39
CA LEU A 35 -22.08 -0.09 -1.09
C LEU A 35 -21.02 -0.55 -0.08
N ALA A 36 -21.42 -1.24 0.99
CA ALA A 36 -20.49 -1.77 1.99
C ALA A 36 -19.47 -2.73 1.35
N ARG A 37 -19.96 -3.66 0.52
CA ARG A 37 -19.09 -4.59 -0.23
C ARG A 37 -18.14 -3.86 -1.20
N ALA A 38 -18.60 -2.80 -1.85
CA ALA A 38 -17.75 -1.99 -2.73
C ALA A 38 -16.65 -1.26 -1.94
N LEU A 39 -16.98 -0.74 -0.75
CA LEU A 39 -16.03 -0.07 0.13
C LEU A 39 -15.02 -1.05 0.75
N ASP A 40 -15.43 -2.27 1.09
CA ASP A 40 -14.52 -3.33 1.56
C ASP A 40 -13.57 -3.82 0.46
N ALA A 41 -13.99 -3.77 -0.81
CA ALA A 41 -13.17 -4.13 -1.96
C ALA A 41 -12.21 -3.02 -2.40
N LEU A 42 -12.48 -1.75 -2.05
CA LEU A 42 -11.66 -0.59 -2.45
C LEU A 42 -10.17 -0.74 -2.09
N PRO A 43 -9.78 -1.14 -0.87
CA PRO A 43 -8.36 -1.26 -0.52
C PRO A 43 -7.60 -2.20 -1.45
N GLY A 44 -8.20 -3.36 -1.77
CA GLY A 44 -7.63 -4.33 -2.71
C GLY A 44 -7.54 -3.76 -4.12
N CYS A 45 -8.62 -3.15 -4.61
CA CYS A 45 -8.65 -2.52 -5.93
C CYS A 45 -7.61 -1.39 -6.07
N LEU A 46 -7.42 -0.58 -5.04
CA LEU A 46 -6.43 0.49 -5.01
C LEU A 46 -5.00 -0.06 -5.09
N ILE A 47 -4.70 -1.12 -4.34
CA ILE A 47 -3.39 -1.78 -4.41
C ILE A 47 -3.17 -2.35 -5.81
N VAL A 48 -4.15 -3.03 -6.39
CA VAL A 48 -4.04 -3.59 -7.75
C VAL A 48 -3.84 -2.49 -8.77
N ALA A 49 -4.61 -1.41 -8.70
CA ALA A 49 -4.46 -0.27 -9.61
C ALA A 49 -3.07 0.36 -9.51
N LEU A 50 -2.57 0.55 -8.28
CA LEU A 50 -1.23 1.11 -8.02
C LEU A 50 -0.12 0.21 -8.57
N VAL A 51 -0.20 -1.09 -8.31
CA VAL A 51 0.77 -2.07 -8.80
C VAL A 51 0.73 -2.14 -10.32
N ALA A 52 -0.47 -2.19 -10.92
CA ALA A 52 -0.65 -2.21 -12.37
C ALA A 52 -0.06 -0.95 -13.03
N THR A 53 -0.33 0.24 -12.48
CA THR A 53 0.24 1.49 -12.99
C THR A 53 1.75 1.56 -12.81
N SER A 54 2.29 1.05 -11.70
CA SER A 54 3.75 0.92 -11.55
C SER A 54 4.32 0.05 -12.65
N MET A 55 3.80 -1.18 -12.83
CA MET A 55 4.30 -2.11 -13.86
C MET A 55 4.19 -1.56 -15.29
N LEU A 56 3.16 -0.74 -15.58
CA LEU A 56 3.04 -0.08 -16.88
C LEU A 56 4.08 1.03 -17.09
N THR A 57 4.56 1.68 -16.03
CA THR A 57 5.40 2.88 -16.13
C THR A 57 6.90 2.64 -16.00
N GLY A 58 7.39 1.69 -15.20
CA GLY A 58 8.85 1.51 -15.01
C GLY A 58 9.43 0.19 -15.53
N GLY A 59 8.85 -0.31 -16.63
CA GLY A 59 9.54 -1.20 -17.57
C GLY A 59 9.91 -2.57 -17.02
N TRP A 60 10.87 -3.25 -17.65
CA TRP A 60 11.12 -4.69 -17.41
C TRP A 60 11.48 -5.03 -15.96
N ARG A 61 12.13 -4.10 -15.25
CA ARG A 61 12.60 -4.29 -13.86
C ARG A 61 11.43 -4.45 -12.91
N GLU A 62 10.38 -3.68 -13.10
CA GLU A 62 9.18 -3.72 -12.24
C GLU A 62 8.31 -4.93 -12.54
N TRP A 63 8.28 -5.39 -13.79
CA TRP A 63 7.71 -6.68 -14.15
C TRP A 63 8.44 -7.84 -13.48
N ALA A 64 9.78 -7.83 -13.47
CA ALA A 64 10.58 -8.86 -12.80
C ALA A 64 10.37 -8.86 -11.28
N ALA A 65 10.38 -7.69 -10.64
CA ALA A 65 10.09 -7.56 -9.21
C ALA A 65 8.68 -8.04 -8.86
N GLY A 66 7.68 -7.69 -9.68
CA GLY A 66 6.30 -8.14 -9.53
C GLY A 66 6.16 -9.66 -9.65
N ALA A 67 6.87 -10.29 -10.59
CA ALA A 67 6.88 -11.74 -10.75
C ALA A 67 7.52 -12.45 -9.53
N ILE A 68 8.61 -11.92 -8.99
CA ILE A 68 9.26 -12.46 -7.79
C ILE A 68 8.34 -12.34 -6.57
N ALA A 69 7.68 -11.19 -6.39
CA ALA A 69 6.71 -10.98 -5.32
C ALA A 69 5.50 -11.94 -5.44
N ALA A 70 5.00 -12.16 -6.65
CA ALA A 70 3.92 -13.11 -6.92
C ALA A 70 4.33 -14.56 -6.63
N ALA A 71 5.54 -14.97 -7.03
CA ALA A 71 6.08 -16.29 -6.73
C ALA A 71 6.22 -16.52 -5.21
N ALA A 72 6.72 -15.51 -4.48
CA ALA A 72 6.81 -15.56 -3.03
C ALA A 72 5.43 -15.67 -2.38
N ALA A 73 4.40 -15.04 -2.95
CA ALA A 73 3.03 -15.10 -2.44
C ALA A 73 2.42 -16.49 -2.55
N VAL A 74 2.62 -17.14 -3.70
CA VAL A 74 2.16 -18.51 -3.91
C VAL A 74 2.91 -19.48 -2.99
N ALA A 75 4.22 -19.31 -2.81
CA ALA A 75 5.04 -20.20 -2.00
C ALA A 75 4.80 -20.08 -0.50
N THR A 76 4.75 -18.86 0.04
CA THR A 76 4.66 -18.65 1.51
C THR A 76 3.24 -18.51 2.03
N ARG A 77 2.28 -18.13 1.17
CA ARG A 77 0.91 -17.73 1.54
C ARG A 77 0.86 -16.70 2.68
N SER A 78 1.95 -15.95 2.90
CA SER A 78 2.08 -15.02 4.02
C SER A 78 2.37 -13.61 3.51
N VAL A 79 1.47 -12.68 3.82
CA VAL A 79 1.57 -11.27 3.38
C VAL A 79 2.88 -10.59 3.86
N PRO A 80 3.37 -10.80 5.09
CA PRO A 80 4.62 -10.16 5.51
C PRO A 80 5.83 -10.62 4.69
N ALA A 81 5.91 -11.92 4.37
CA ALA A 81 7.03 -12.44 3.59
C ALA A 81 7.00 -11.94 2.14
N THR A 82 5.81 -11.82 1.54
CA THR A 82 5.69 -11.29 0.17
C THR A 82 6.10 -9.83 0.07
N MET A 83 5.72 -9.02 1.07
CA MET A 83 6.15 -7.63 1.13
C MET A 83 7.67 -7.54 1.28
N ALA A 84 8.27 -8.30 2.19
CA ALA A 84 9.72 -8.30 2.38
C ALA A 84 10.48 -8.71 1.10
N VAL A 85 10.05 -9.78 0.44
CA VAL A 85 10.66 -10.26 -0.80
C VAL A 85 10.47 -9.28 -1.96
N GLY A 86 9.27 -8.71 -2.13
CA GLY A 86 9.00 -7.73 -3.17
C GLY A 86 9.84 -6.45 -3.02
N ILE A 87 9.96 -5.94 -1.79
CA ILE A 87 10.80 -4.78 -1.48
C ILE A 87 12.28 -5.10 -1.77
N ALA A 88 12.78 -6.25 -1.32
CA ALA A 88 14.15 -6.67 -1.58
C ALA A 88 14.44 -6.82 -3.08
N ALA A 89 13.50 -7.40 -3.84
CA ALA A 89 13.62 -7.59 -5.27
C ALA A 89 13.71 -6.28 -6.05
N ILE A 90 12.79 -5.34 -5.80
CA ILE A 90 12.80 -4.04 -6.51
C ILE A 90 14.01 -3.21 -6.11
N TRP A 91 14.42 -3.25 -4.84
CA TRP A 91 15.62 -2.56 -4.37
C TRP A 91 16.87 -3.08 -5.08
N ALA A 92 17.05 -4.40 -5.14
CA ALA A 92 18.17 -5.02 -5.83
C ALA A 92 18.17 -4.70 -7.33
N LEU A 93 17.01 -4.82 -8.00
CA LEU A 93 16.87 -4.54 -9.43
C LEU A 93 17.06 -3.06 -9.81
N ARG A 94 16.84 -2.13 -8.88
CA ARG A 94 17.02 -0.70 -9.12
C ARG A 94 18.44 -0.22 -8.78
N HIS A 95 19.13 -0.87 -7.85
CA HIS A 95 20.46 -0.45 -7.39
C HIS A 95 21.62 -1.26 -7.98
N MET A 96 21.39 -2.53 -8.37
CA MET A 96 22.46 -3.42 -8.87
C MET A 96 22.47 -3.58 -10.40
N VAL A 97 21.43 -3.13 -11.10
CA VAL A 97 21.24 -3.20 -12.55
C VAL A 97 20.87 -1.83 -13.08
#